data_AF-A0A9D6U0I2-F1
#
_entry.id   AF-A0A9D6U0I2-F1
#
_cell.length_a   1.000
_cell.length_b   1.000
_cell.length_c   1.000
_cell.angle_alpha   90.00
_cell.angle_beta   90.00
_cell.angle_gamma   90.00
#
_symmetry.space_group_name_H-M   'P 1'
#
loop_
_entity.id
_entity.type
_entity.pdbx_description
1 polymer ?
#
loop_
_entity_poly.entity_id
_entity_poly.type
_entity_poly.pdbx_seq_one_letter_code
_entity_poly.pdbx_strand_id
1 'polypeptide(L)' 'MRRYERASTLPTSNRPVENWGKLLGDTAAVASMLDRLLHHARVLTCGPKSWRTRLHSERTAS' A
#
# COMPACT_ATOMS: atom_id res chain seq x y z
N MET A 1 -18.69 -8.38 7.57
CA MET A 1 -18.40 -7.32 8.58
C MET A 1 -17.87 -6.08 7.86
N ARG A 2 -18.40 -4.88 8.16
CA ARG A 2 -17.99 -3.60 7.54
C ARG A 2 -16.96 -2.91 8.46
N ARG A 3 -15.77 -2.55 7.94
CA ARG A 3 -14.69 -1.90 8.73
C ARG A 3 -14.64 -0.38 8.61
N TYR A 4 -15.11 0.16 7.49
CA TYR A 4 -15.18 1.59 7.24
C TYR A 4 -15.87 2.32 8.41
N GLU A 5 -15.26 3.40 8.91
CA GLU A 5 -15.69 4.19 10.08
C GLU A 5 -15.79 3.41 11.41
N ARG A 6 -15.33 2.16 11.46
CA ARG A 6 -15.47 1.29 12.65
C ARG A 6 -14.15 0.76 13.17
N ALA A 7 -13.15 0.60 12.32
CA ALA A 7 -11.83 0.12 12.70
C ALA A 7 -10.74 0.65 11.77
N SER A 8 -9.58 0.97 12.32
CA SER A 8 -8.39 1.35 11.56
C SER A 8 -7.89 0.17 10.70
N THR A 9 -7.49 0.47 9.46
CA THR A 9 -6.96 -0.51 8.51
C THR A 9 -5.68 0.02 7.89
N LEU A 10 -4.61 -0.77 7.91
CA LEU A 10 -3.32 -0.42 7.32
C LEU A 10 -2.98 -1.41 6.19
N PRO A 11 -3.21 -1.05 4.93
CA PRO A 11 -2.73 -1.80 3.78
C PRO A 11 -1.32 -1.35 3.36
N THR A 12 -0.50 -2.28 2.88
CA THR A 12 0.80 -1.98 2.28
C THR A 12 0.80 -2.39 0.81
N SER A 13 1.36 -1.56 -0.07
CA SER A 13 1.47 -1.83 -1.50
C SER A 13 2.83 -1.39 -2.03
N ASN A 14 3.37 -2.16 -2.98
CA ASN A 14 4.57 -1.79 -3.73
C ASN A 14 4.27 -0.93 -4.97
N ARG A 15 2.99 -0.60 -5.20
CA ARG A 15 2.50 0.29 -6.27
C ARG A 15 1.68 1.43 -5.68
N PRO A 16 1.69 2.63 -6.29
CA PRO A 16 0.82 3.71 -5.86
C PRO A 16 -0.66 3.32 -6.03
N VAL A 17 -1.52 3.91 -5.21
CA VAL A 17 -2.97 3.61 -5.18
C VAL A 17 -3.66 3.92 -6.50
N GLU A 18 -3.16 4.89 -7.29
CA GLU A 18 -3.72 5.22 -8.61
C GLU A 18 -3.63 4.04 -9.59
N ASN A 19 -2.63 3.15 -9.41
CA ASN A 19 -2.44 2.00 -10.28
C ASN A 19 -3.34 0.81 -9.90
N TRP A 20 -4.09 0.88 -8.80
CA TRP A 20 -4.88 -0.25 -8.33
C TRP A 20 -6.05 -0.58 -9.27
N GLY A 21 -6.61 0.42 -9.97
CA GLY A 21 -7.67 0.19 -10.96
C GLY A 21 -7.21 -0.75 -12.08
N LYS A 22 -6.00 -0.51 -12.61
CA LYS A 22 -5.37 -1.39 -13.61
C LYS A 22 -4.97 -2.74 -13.03
N LEU A 23 -4.52 -2.78 -11.78
CA LEU A 23 -4.04 -4.01 -11.13
C LEU A 23 -5.18 -4.99 -10.82
N LEU A 24 -6.33 -4.48 -10.38
CA LEU A 24 -7.46 -5.28 -9.91
C LEU A 24 -8.54 -5.49 -10.98
N GLY A 25 -8.40 -4.88 -12.16
CA GLY A 25 -9.20 -5.17 -13.34
C GLY A 25 -10.59 -4.50 -13.39
N ASP A 26 -11.11 -4.05 -12.25
CA ASP A 26 -12.37 -3.30 -12.17
C ASP A 26 -12.14 -1.90 -11.61
N THR A 27 -11.91 -0.95 -12.50
CA THR A 27 -11.64 0.44 -12.14
C THR A 27 -12.79 1.08 -11.35
N ALA A 28 -14.04 0.73 -11.64
CA ALA A 28 -15.21 1.33 -10.98
C ALA A 28 -15.34 0.81 -9.53
N ALA A 29 -15.23 -0.51 -9.34
CA ALA A 29 -15.23 -1.10 -8.01
C ALA A 29 -14.04 -0.59 -7.18
N VAL A 30 -12.85 -0.50 -7.79
CA VAL A 30 -11.64 0.00 -7.11
C VAL A 30 -11.78 1.46 -6.72
N ALA A 31 -12.35 2.31 -7.57
CA ALA A 31 -12.60 3.71 -7.21
C ALA A 31 -13.50 3.81 -5.97
N SER A 32 -14.59 3.02 -5.91
CA SER A 32 -15.49 2.99 -4.75
C SER A 32 -14.83 2.44 -3.47
N MET A 33 -13.87 1.53 -3.62
CA MET A 33 -13.08 1.00 -2.53
C MET A 33 -12.07 2.03 -2.02
N LEU A 34 -11.35 2.69 -2.92
CA LEU A 34 -10.37 3.72 -2.60
C LEU A 34 -11.02 4.94 -1.96
N ASP A 35 -12.21 5.34 -2.40
CA ASP A 35 -13.02 6.39 -1.78
C ASP A 35 -13.18 6.13 -0.27
N ARG A 36 -13.67 4.93 0.09
CA ARG A 36 -13.84 4.52 1.49
C ARG A 36 -12.51 4.40 2.24
N LEU A 37 -11.47 3.90 1.58
CA LEU A 37 -10.18 3.64 2.22
C LEU A 37 -9.41 4.94 2.48
N LEU A 38 -9.55 5.93 1.59
CA LEU A 38 -8.78 7.18 1.63
C LEU A 38 -9.49 8.32 2.35
N HIS A 39 -10.81 8.22 2.57
CA HIS A 39 -11.61 9.28 3.22
C HIS A 39 -11.00 9.78 4.55
N HIS A 40 -10.46 8.88 5.38
CA HIS A 40 -9.79 9.23 6.65
C HIS A 40 -8.35 8.70 6.74
N ALA A 41 -7.66 8.51 5.60
CA ALA A 41 -6.31 7.96 5.58
C ALA A 41 -5.22 9.00 5.32
N ARG A 42 -3.99 8.60 5.65
CA ARG A 42 -2.76 9.26 5.22
C ARG A 42 -1.97 8.25 4.40
N VAL A 43 -1.56 8.65 3.20
CA VAL A 43 -0.70 7.82 2.35
C VAL A 43 0.74 8.04 2.77
N LEU A 44 1.41 6.96 3.17
CA LEU A 44 2.82 6.98 3.54
C LEU A 44 3.65 6.37 2.41
N THR A 45 4.52 7.18 1.82
CA THR A 45 5.43 6.72 0.77
C THR A 45 6.72 6.22 1.42
N CYS A 46 6.96 4.92 1.33
CA CYS A 46 8.21 4.32 1.79
C CYS A 46 9.32 4.53 0.75
N GLY A 47 10.51 4.91 1.21
CA GLY A 47 11.66 5.18 0.34
C GLY A 47 12.23 3.93 -0.35
N PRO A 48 13.15 4.11 -1.31
CA PRO A 48 13.66 3.04 -2.19
C PRO A 48 14.61 2.06 -1.50
N LYS A 49 15.03 2.33 -0.26
CA LYS A 49 16.03 1.52 0.44
C LYS A 49 15.41 0.19 0.91
N SER A 50 15.78 -0.89 0.24
CA SER A 50 15.44 -2.25 0.64
C SER A 50 16.26 -2.68 1.86
N TRP A 51 15.58 -2.95 2.96
CA TRP A 51 16.22 -3.51 4.16
C TRP A 51 16.91 -4.85 3.88
N ARG A 52 16.31 -5.70 3.04
CA ARG A 52 16.86 -7.01 2.69
C ARG A 52 18.20 -6.89 1.96
N THR A 53 18.29 -5.95 1.03
CA THR A 53 19.53 -5.69 0.27
C THR A 53 20.62 -5.18 1.18
N ARG A 54 20.28 -4.28 2.11
CA ARG A 54 21.22 -3.74 3.10
C ARG A 54 21.81 -4.85 3.99
N LEU A 55 20.96 -5.73 4.53
CA LEU A 55 21.41 -6.87 5.32
C LEU A 55 22.29 -7.84 4.52
N HIS A 56 21.97 -8.06 3.24
CA HIS A 56 22.79 -8.91 2.39
C HIS A 56 24.19 -8.32 2.15
N SER A 57 24.27 -7.03 1.84
CA SER A 57 25.56 -6.33 1.68
C SER A 57 26.40 -6.32 2.95
N GLU A 58 25.76 -6.15 4.13
CA GLU A 58 26.44 -6.18 5.43
C GLU A 58 27.04 -7.57 5.72
N ARG A 59 26.34 -8.66 5.35
CA ARG A 59 26.81 -10.04 5.54
C ARG A 59 27.93 -10.44 4.60
N THR A 60 27.93 -9.96 3.35
CA THR A 60 28.98 -10.26 2.38
C THR A 60 30.26 -9.45 2.58
N ALA A 61 30.20 -8.40 3.39
CA ALA A 61 31.33 -7.53 3.70
C ALA A 61 32.14 -7.99 4.94
N SER A 62 31.70 -9.06 5.62
CA SER A 62 32.41 -9.76 6.71
C SER A 62 33.01 -11.08 6.20
#